data_AF-A0AAW2WIK8-F1
#
_entry.id   AF-A0AAW2WIK8-F1
#
_cell.length_a   1.000
_cell.length_b   1.000
_cell.length_c   1.000
_cell.angle_alpha   90.00
_cell.angle_beta   90.00
_cell.angle_gamma   90.00
#
_symmetry.space_group_name_H-M   'P 1'
#
loop_
_entity.id
_entity.type
_entity.pdbx_description
1 polymer ?
#
loop_
_entity_poly.entity_id
_entity_poly.type
_entity_poly.pdbx_seq_one_letter_code
_entity_poly.pdbx_strand_id
1 'polypeptide(L)'
;MGGLLANSKMTLEYWESIAENTSVASVLVCNTCRNFYPSLNKARFVRVRIVSRKNFSRSYRNEDMLIPTSLRYLEVRTLRNLEFLSPTAIALLWNQETFAFYTVMFKTTVLLSSEIWDMPQLRHFLGSCDVVLPDQAVTQDSIIMENLQTLTKVRDFRCTKEVLERMPNLKKFGSAFSREMRSMEWPDHSLHNLVHLHKLEALFIQCEDLLLENLTFPTSLKRLRLEHCNIPWENMMTIGSLLPNLEVLELFHDAFKGPEWNQVEGEFSRLKVLTILESELMWWRAEDIHFPSLEHLILTGMAELKEIPLCIGDIPTLHSIHLKHCNASLMELAKQIVEEQHDNGNEGLQLYINEERYHIGSS
;
A
#
# COMPACT_ATOMS: atom_id res chain seq x y z
N MET A 1 32.77 15.16 -14.96
CA MET A 1 31.87 14.64 -13.90
C MET A 1 31.46 13.22 -14.25
N GLY A 2 32.18 12.22 -13.72
CA GLY A 2 31.91 10.79 -13.96
C GLY A 2 31.10 10.11 -12.85
N GLY A 3 30.34 10.87 -12.04
CA GLY A 3 29.71 10.33 -10.83
C GLY A 3 28.36 10.93 -10.44
N LEU A 4 27.62 11.58 -11.36
CA LEU A 4 26.38 12.31 -11.01
C LEU A 4 25.07 11.71 -11.56
N LEU A 5 25.11 10.54 -12.21
CA LEU A 5 23.90 9.87 -12.73
C LEU A 5 23.58 8.54 -12.05
N ALA A 6 24.29 8.19 -10.96
CA ALA A 6 24.07 6.92 -10.28
C ALA A 6 22.72 6.83 -9.56
N ASN A 7 22.07 7.98 -9.26
CA ASN A 7 20.75 8.04 -8.61
C ASN A 7 20.03 9.34 -8.99
N SER A 8 19.70 9.54 -10.26
CA SER A 8 18.88 10.70 -10.65
C SER A 8 17.42 10.46 -10.24
N LYS A 9 16.96 11.26 -9.27
CA LYS A 9 15.55 11.36 -8.82
C LYS A 9 14.97 12.68 -9.33
N MET A 10 13.74 12.62 -9.84
CA MET A 10 12.96 13.80 -10.25
C MET A 10 11.58 13.71 -9.61
N THR A 11 11.12 14.83 -9.03
CA THR A 11 9.77 14.96 -8.46
C THR A 11 9.04 16.07 -9.21
N LEU A 12 7.82 15.76 -9.66
CA LEU A 12 6.95 16.67 -10.39
C LEU A 12 5.73 16.99 -9.53
N GLU A 13 5.53 18.25 -9.14
CA GLU A 13 4.45 18.64 -8.23
C GLU A 13 3.39 19.54 -8.89
N TYR A 14 2.10 19.29 -8.58
CA TYR A 14 0.96 20.17 -8.83
C TYR A 14 0.51 20.35 -10.29
N TRP A 15 0.30 19.24 -11.02
CA TRP A 15 -0.07 19.27 -12.45
C TRP A 15 -1.53 18.87 -12.72
N GLU A 16 -2.11 19.39 -13.81
CA GLU A 16 -3.51 19.13 -14.21
C GLU A 16 -3.63 18.35 -15.55
N SER A 17 -2.58 18.31 -16.38
CA SER A 17 -2.48 17.48 -17.59
C SER A 17 -1.00 17.44 -18.03
N ILE A 18 -0.50 16.29 -18.52
CA ILE A 18 0.95 16.11 -18.72
C ILE A 18 1.37 15.78 -20.16
N ALA A 19 0.50 15.43 -21.11
CA ALA A 19 0.99 15.08 -22.44
C ALA A 19 0.01 15.31 -23.59
N GLU A 20 0.25 16.37 -24.37
CA GLU A 20 -0.32 16.51 -25.72
C GLU A 20 0.66 16.13 -26.84
N ASN A 21 1.97 16.16 -26.56
CA ASN A 21 3.01 15.81 -27.53
C ASN A 21 4.27 15.32 -26.80
N THR A 22 4.75 14.14 -27.18
CA THR A 22 5.96 13.54 -26.62
C THR A 22 6.95 13.19 -27.73
N SER A 23 8.20 13.62 -27.59
CA SER A 23 9.26 13.28 -28.55
C SER A 23 10.60 13.11 -27.87
N VAL A 24 11.45 12.25 -28.44
CA VAL A 24 12.85 12.14 -27.99
C VAL A 24 13.65 13.28 -28.60
N ALA A 25 14.23 14.12 -27.74
CA ALA A 25 15.17 15.15 -28.13
C ALA A 25 16.61 14.72 -27.79
N SER A 26 17.52 15.00 -28.71
CA SER A 26 18.96 14.99 -28.43
C SER A 26 19.42 16.39 -28.04
N VAL A 27 20.38 16.50 -27.13
CA VAL A 27 20.93 17.81 -26.75
C VAL A 27 21.82 18.31 -27.89
N LEU A 28 21.58 19.54 -28.33
CA LEU A 28 22.52 20.27 -29.17
C LEU A 28 23.69 20.72 -28.28
N VAL A 29 24.78 19.95 -28.32
CA VAL A 29 26.02 20.24 -27.57
C VAL A 29 27.00 20.96 -28.48
N CYS A 30 27.45 22.17 -28.10
CA CYS A 30 28.48 22.91 -28.85
C CYS A 30 29.81 22.13 -28.86
N ASN A 31 30.65 22.38 -29.88
CA ASN A 31 31.87 21.59 -30.10
C ASN A 31 32.84 21.62 -28.91
N THR A 32 32.93 22.74 -28.18
CA THR A 32 33.75 22.84 -26.97
C THR A 32 33.25 21.87 -25.89
N CYS A 33 31.95 21.90 -25.57
CA CYS A 33 31.36 20.99 -24.58
C CYS A 33 31.41 19.53 -25.01
N ARG A 34 31.34 19.26 -26.32
CA ARG A 34 31.46 17.90 -26.89
C ARG A 34 32.82 17.26 -26.60
N ASN A 35 33.88 18.06 -26.65
CA ASN A 35 35.25 17.60 -26.42
C ASN A 35 35.53 17.39 -24.92
N PHE A 36 35.02 18.26 -24.06
CA PHE A 36 35.20 18.14 -22.61
C PHE A 36 34.29 17.08 -21.96
N TYR A 37 33.12 16.82 -22.53
CA TYR A 37 32.12 15.92 -21.94
C TYR A 37 31.49 14.99 -23.00
N PRO A 38 32.19 13.93 -23.42
CA PRO A 38 31.71 13.00 -24.46
C PRO A 38 30.38 12.30 -24.13
N SER A 39 30.07 12.14 -22.83
CA SER A 39 28.83 11.54 -22.34
C SER A 39 27.58 12.35 -22.70
N LEU A 40 27.69 13.66 -22.92
CA LEU A 40 26.57 14.52 -23.33
C LEU A 40 26.02 14.16 -24.72
N ASN A 41 26.82 13.55 -25.60
CA ASN A 41 26.36 13.08 -26.91
C ASN A 41 25.39 11.89 -26.82
N LYS A 42 25.47 11.13 -25.72
CA LYS A 42 24.60 9.98 -25.43
C LYS A 42 23.37 10.39 -24.62
N ALA A 43 23.31 11.63 -24.13
CA ALA A 43 22.17 12.11 -23.39
C ALA A 43 20.94 12.18 -24.33
N ARG A 44 19.86 11.57 -23.89
CA ARG A 44 18.56 11.58 -24.55
C ARG A 44 17.55 12.10 -23.53
N PHE A 45 16.65 12.95 -24.01
CA PHE A 45 15.62 13.56 -23.19
C PHE A 45 14.27 13.28 -23.83
N VAL A 46 13.29 12.92 -23.02
CA VAL A 46 11.90 12.90 -23.40
C VAL A 46 11.39 14.32 -23.20
N ARG A 47 11.03 14.99 -24.29
CA ARG A 47 10.30 16.24 -24.21
C ARG A 47 8.85 15.91 -23.93
N VAL A 48 8.35 16.37 -22.79
CA VAL A 48 6.98 16.20 -22.32
C VAL A 48 6.35 17.59 -22.28
N ARG A 49 5.32 17.82 -23.09
CA ARG A 49 4.54 19.06 -23.04
C ARG A 49 3.51 18.96 -21.92
N ILE A 50 3.73 19.75 -20.88
CA ILE A 50 2.89 19.79 -19.69
C ILE A 50 1.91 20.95 -19.80
N VAL A 51 0.64 20.70 -19.50
CA VAL A 51 -0.39 21.72 -19.40
C VAL A 51 -0.66 21.97 -17.92
N SER A 52 -0.17 23.09 -17.41
CA SER A 52 -0.27 23.44 -16.00
C SER A 52 -1.26 24.57 -15.77
N ARG A 53 -1.97 24.48 -14.64
CA ARG A 53 -2.83 25.56 -14.13
C ARG A 53 -2.27 26.03 -12.81
N LYS A 54 -1.75 27.26 -12.77
CA LYS A 54 -1.37 27.87 -11.49
C LYS A 54 -2.63 28.21 -10.70
N ASN A 55 -2.74 27.65 -9.50
CA ASN A 55 -3.54 28.12 -8.36
C ASN A 55 -4.83 28.89 -8.74
N PHE A 56 -5.94 28.17 -8.96
CA PHE A 56 -7.28 28.73 -9.15
C PHE A 56 -7.47 29.73 -10.33
N SER A 57 -6.43 30.06 -11.10
CA SER A 57 -6.51 30.91 -12.31
C SER A 57 -7.29 30.20 -13.43
N ARG A 58 -8.01 30.93 -14.30
CA ARG A 58 -8.63 30.40 -15.53
C ARG A 58 -7.65 30.22 -16.71
N SER A 59 -6.37 30.57 -16.56
CA SER A 59 -5.38 30.52 -17.65
C SER A 59 -4.55 29.23 -17.62
N TYR A 60 -4.50 28.52 -18.74
CA TYR A 60 -3.56 27.41 -18.98
C TYR A 60 -2.19 27.95 -19.41
N ARG A 61 -1.10 27.34 -18.91
CA ARG A 61 0.24 27.50 -19.50
C ARG A 61 0.73 26.17 -20.04
N ASN A 62 1.25 26.22 -21.26
CA ASN A 62 1.97 25.11 -21.86
C ASN A 62 3.45 25.29 -21.48
N GLU A 63 4.01 24.32 -20.78
CA GLU A 63 5.42 24.27 -20.42
C GLU A 63 6.03 23.00 -21.02
N ASP A 64 7.06 23.14 -21.85
CA ASP A 64 7.81 22.00 -22.37
C ASP A 64 8.87 21.60 -21.34
N MET A 65 8.79 20.39 -20.81
CA MET A 65 9.75 19.82 -19.87
C MET A 65 10.62 18.77 -20.54
N LEU A 66 11.91 18.71 -20.18
CA LEU A 66 12.85 17.70 -20.68
C LEU A 66 13.19 16.71 -19.56
N ILE A 67 12.74 15.48 -19.70
CA ILE A 67 13.02 14.39 -18.75
C ILE A 67 14.19 13.55 -19.29
N PRO A 68 15.30 13.38 -18.55
CA PRO A 68 16.39 12.51 -19.01
C PRO A 68 15.92 11.06 -19.13
N THR A 69 16.23 10.37 -20.24
CA THR A 69 15.92 8.93 -20.38
C THR A 69 16.78 8.04 -19.47
N SER A 70 17.82 8.61 -18.84
CA SER A 70 18.62 7.94 -17.81
C SER A 70 18.01 8.02 -16.42
N LEU A 71 16.86 8.71 -16.27
CA LEU A 71 16.17 8.83 -15.00
C LEU A 71 15.75 7.45 -14.52
N ARG A 72 16.01 7.15 -13.24
CA ARG A 72 15.67 5.87 -12.61
C ARG A 72 14.55 6.00 -11.58
N TYR A 73 14.31 7.20 -11.10
CA TYR A 73 13.26 7.49 -10.15
C TYR A 73 12.46 8.69 -10.64
N LEU A 74 11.17 8.47 -10.88
CA LEU A 74 10.22 9.51 -11.20
C LEU A 74 9.07 9.47 -10.20
N GLU A 75 8.87 10.59 -9.51
CA GLU A 75 7.75 10.81 -8.61
C GLU A 75 6.86 11.91 -9.17
N VAL A 76 5.56 11.65 -9.25
CA VAL A 76 4.59 12.63 -9.73
C VAL A 76 3.48 12.82 -8.71
N ARG A 77 3.27 14.09 -8.35
CA ARG A 77 2.26 14.54 -7.39
C ARG A 77 1.23 15.41 -8.11
N THR A 78 -0.05 15.06 -7.98
CA THR A 78 -1.16 15.78 -8.64
C THR A 78 -2.22 16.30 -7.67
N LEU A 79 -2.93 17.36 -8.10
CA LEU A 79 -4.08 17.95 -7.39
C LEU A 79 -5.44 17.58 -8.00
N ARG A 80 -5.52 16.92 -9.16
CA ARG A 80 -6.79 16.53 -9.80
C ARG A 80 -6.68 15.20 -10.54
N ASN A 81 -7.84 14.70 -11.00
CA ASN A 81 -7.94 13.62 -11.99
C ASN A 81 -7.01 13.93 -13.16
N LEU A 82 -5.99 13.10 -13.31
CA LEU A 82 -5.09 13.15 -14.44
C LEU A 82 -5.45 11.99 -15.36
N GLU A 83 -5.84 12.31 -16.59
CA GLU A 83 -5.46 11.47 -17.72
C GLU A 83 -3.94 11.58 -17.82
N PHE A 84 -3.24 10.64 -17.19
CA PHE A 84 -1.79 10.68 -17.11
C PHE A 84 -1.16 10.28 -18.44
N LEU A 85 0.07 10.76 -18.66
CA LEU A 85 0.99 10.50 -19.77
C LEU A 85 0.41 9.68 -20.94
N SER A 86 0.31 10.33 -22.11
CA SER A 86 0.19 9.62 -23.39
C SER A 86 1.04 8.34 -23.33
N PRO A 87 0.49 7.18 -23.75
CA PRO A 87 1.16 5.88 -23.71
C PRO A 87 2.65 5.92 -24.12
N THR A 88 2.94 6.76 -25.11
CA THR A 88 4.26 6.98 -25.67
C THR A 88 5.26 7.58 -24.67
N ALA A 89 4.84 8.39 -23.71
CA ALA A 89 5.77 9.06 -22.78
C ALA A 89 6.30 8.15 -21.68
N ILE A 90 5.48 7.24 -21.15
CA ILE A 90 5.92 6.23 -20.18
C ILE A 90 6.88 5.25 -20.86
N ALA A 91 6.54 4.81 -22.08
CA ALA A 91 7.39 3.94 -22.89
C ALA A 91 8.80 4.53 -23.11
N LEU A 92 8.89 5.84 -23.33
CA LEU A 92 10.16 6.53 -23.54
C LEU A 92 11.02 6.66 -22.26
N LEU A 93 10.45 6.35 -21.09
CA LEU A 93 11.12 6.32 -19.79
C LEU A 93 11.54 4.90 -19.36
N TRP A 94 11.75 3.99 -20.31
CA TRP A 94 12.10 2.56 -20.13
C TRP A 94 13.19 2.20 -19.09
N ASN A 95 14.05 3.14 -18.69
CA ASN A 95 15.08 2.92 -17.65
C ASN A 95 14.60 3.21 -16.20
N GLN A 96 13.31 3.50 -15.96
CA GLN A 96 12.84 3.71 -14.59
C GLN A 96 12.99 2.44 -13.75
N GLU A 97 13.56 2.58 -12.56
CA GLU A 97 13.53 1.58 -11.50
C GLU A 97 12.38 1.84 -10.53
N THR A 98 12.05 3.10 -10.26
CA THR A 98 10.93 3.47 -9.39
C THR A 98 10.05 4.51 -10.07
N PHE A 99 8.77 4.20 -10.13
CA PHE A 99 7.74 5.11 -10.59
C PHE A 99 6.73 5.30 -9.46
N ALA A 100 6.66 6.52 -8.94
CA ALA A 100 5.81 6.86 -7.81
C ALA A 100 4.77 7.89 -8.21
N PHE A 101 3.53 7.67 -7.81
CA PHE A 101 2.41 8.53 -8.09
C PHE A 101 1.62 8.81 -6.82
N TYR A 102 1.45 10.10 -6.53
CA TYR A 102 0.71 10.58 -5.38
C TYR A 102 -0.35 11.59 -5.83
N THR A 103 -1.53 11.49 -5.25
CA THR A 103 -2.58 12.50 -5.39
C THR A 103 -2.98 13.00 -4.01
N VAL A 104 -3.38 14.26 -3.93
CA VAL A 104 -3.94 14.85 -2.71
C VAL A 104 -5.48 14.69 -2.66
N MET A 105 -6.09 14.16 -3.71
CA MET A 105 -7.55 14.01 -3.85
C MET A 105 -8.00 12.55 -3.77
N PHE A 106 -8.92 12.25 -2.85
CA PHE A 106 -9.40 10.90 -2.51
C PHE A 106 -10.19 10.15 -3.61
N LYS A 107 -10.41 10.73 -4.79
CA LYS A 107 -11.22 10.12 -5.88
C LYS A 107 -10.56 10.17 -7.25
N THR A 108 -9.25 10.38 -7.30
CA THR A 108 -8.52 10.44 -8.56
C THR A 108 -8.08 9.05 -8.99
N THR A 109 -8.62 8.62 -10.14
CA THR A 109 -8.15 7.45 -10.87
C THR A 109 -7.12 7.86 -11.92
N VAL A 110 -6.01 7.14 -11.98
CA VAL A 110 -4.98 7.30 -13.01
C VAL A 110 -5.01 6.09 -13.93
N LEU A 111 -5.19 6.32 -15.22
CA LEU A 111 -5.08 5.27 -16.23
C LEU A 111 -3.64 5.20 -16.72
N LEU A 112 -3.03 4.01 -16.64
CA LEU A 112 -1.73 3.75 -17.26
C LEU A 112 -1.90 3.02 -18.57
N SER A 113 -0.90 3.15 -19.43
CA SER A 113 -0.85 2.53 -20.74
C SER A 113 -0.12 1.19 -20.71
N SER A 114 -0.30 0.37 -21.76
CA SER A 114 0.19 -1.02 -21.78
C SER A 114 1.71 -1.12 -21.71
N GLU A 115 2.41 -0.07 -22.13
CA GLU A 115 3.87 0.01 -22.15
C GLU A 115 4.49 -0.03 -20.75
N ILE A 116 3.72 0.18 -19.67
CA ILE A 116 4.20 -0.04 -18.30
C ILE A 116 4.68 -1.48 -18.10
N TRP A 117 4.03 -2.43 -18.78
CA TRP A 117 4.36 -3.86 -18.74
C TRP A 117 5.64 -4.20 -19.52
N ASP A 118 6.11 -3.27 -20.34
CA ASP A 118 7.30 -3.42 -21.18
C ASP A 118 8.52 -2.66 -20.62
N MET A 119 8.48 -2.33 -19.32
CA MET A 119 9.56 -1.64 -18.61
C MET A 119 10.42 -2.64 -17.80
N PRO A 120 11.46 -3.27 -18.40
CA PRO A 120 12.18 -4.39 -17.78
C PRO A 120 12.99 -4.00 -16.54
N GLN A 121 13.31 -2.71 -16.36
CA GLN A 121 14.06 -2.21 -15.21
C GLN A 121 13.18 -1.80 -14.04
N LEU A 122 11.84 -1.78 -14.22
CA LEU A 122 10.92 -1.31 -13.18
C LEU A 122 10.96 -2.26 -11.98
N ARG A 123 11.25 -1.70 -10.81
CA ARG A 123 11.32 -2.40 -9.52
C ARG A 123 10.17 -2.04 -8.60
N HIS A 124 9.81 -0.76 -8.57
CA HIS A 124 8.82 -0.25 -7.64
C HIS A 124 7.83 0.65 -8.37
N PHE A 125 6.58 0.23 -8.37
CA PHE A 125 5.45 1.07 -8.67
C PHE A 125 4.76 1.44 -7.35
N LEU A 126 4.77 2.74 -7.02
CA LEU A 126 4.28 3.26 -5.75
C LEU A 126 3.11 4.21 -5.98
N GLY A 127 1.88 3.76 -5.76
CA GLY A 127 0.68 4.61 -5.80
C GLY A 127 0.14 4.93 -4.41
N SER A 128 -0.29 6.17 -4.17
CA SER A 128 -1.27 6.51 -3.12
C SER A 128 -2.67 6.79 -3.66
N CYS A 129 -2.82 6.83 -4.99
CA CYS A 129 -4.09 6.97 -5.69
C CYS A 129 -4.51 5.63 -6.28
N ASP A 130 -5.73 5.60 -6.81
CA ASP A 130 -6.22 4.47 -7.56
C ASP A 130 -5.63 4.47 -8.96
N VAL A 131 -4.73 3.54 -9.23
CA VAL A 131 -4.09 3.40 -10.54
C VAL A 131 -4.73 2.23 -11.27
N VAL A 132 -5.36 2.46 -12.41
CA VAL A 132 -5.83 1.38 -13.28
C VAL A 132 -4.71 1.02 -14.23
N LEU A 133 -4.26 -0.22 -14.12
CA LEU A 133 -3.39 -0.81 -15.13
C LEU A 133 -4.25 -1.32 -16.29
N PRO A 134 -3.75 -1.21 -17.52
CA PRO A 134 -4.49 -1.68 -18.68
C PRO A 134 -4.59 -3.20 -18.66
N ASP A 135 -5.69 -3.68 -19.21
CA ASP A 135 -5.92 -5.10 -19.37
C ASP A 135 -4.82 -5.73 -20.21
N GLN A 136 -4.21 -6.77 -19.63
CA GLN A 136 -3.18 -7.51 -20.31
C GLN A 136 -3.83 -8.53 -21.23
N ALA A 137 -3.87 -8.24 -22.52
CA ALA A 137 -3.91 -9.31 -23.52
C ALA A 137 -2.55 -10.02 -23.46
N VAL A 138 -2.39 -10.98 -22.54
CA VAL A 138 -1.14 -11.72 -22.38
C VAL A 138 -0.91 -12.60 -23.61
N THR A 139 0.14 -12.31 -24.35
CA THR A 139 0.63 -13.15 -25.47
C THR A 139 1.89 -13.89 -25.06
N GLN A 140 2.29 -14.92 -25.83
CA GLN A 140 3.53 -15.68 -25.57
C GLN A 140 4.80 -14.82 -25.58
N ASP A 141 4.76 -13.65 -26.23
CA ASP A 141 5.89 -12.71 -26.34
C ASP A 141 5.92 -11.65 -25.23
N SER A 142 5.06 -11.77 -24.21
CA SER A 142 4.97 -10.78 -23.13
C SER A 142 6.26 -10.72 -22.31
N ILE A 143 6.75 -9.51 -22.05
CA ILE A 143 7.97 -9.30 -21.26
C ILE A 143 7.74 -9.74 -19.80
N ILE A 144 8.66 -10.54 -19.26
CA ILE A 144 8.70 -10.87 -17.84
C ILE A 144 9.35 -9.70 -17.09
N MET A 145 8.62 -9.15 -16.13
CA MET A 145 9.08 -8.05 -15.29
C MET A 145 9.84 -8.60 -14.07
N GLU A 146 10.96 -9.28 -14.32
CA GLU A 146 11.76 -9.94 -13.28
C GLU A 146 12.24 -8.98 -12.18
N ASN A 147 12.43 -7.71 -12.49
CA ASN A 147 12.88 -6.72 -11.53
C ASN A 147 11.75 -6.20 -10.63
N LEU A 148 10.47 -6.39 -10.99
CA LEU A 148 9.36 -5.81 -10.26
C LEU A 148 9.20 -6.49 -8.89
N GLN A 149 9.28 -5.68 -7.84
CA GLN A 149 9.21 -6.10 -6.44
C GLN A 149 8.05 -5.45 -5.70
N THR A 150 7.55 -4.30 -6.16
CA THR A 150 6.50 -3.56 -5.45
C THR A 150 5.50 -2.99 -6.43
N LEU A 151 4.22 -3.25 -6.15
CA LEU A 151 3.08 -2.72 -6.89
C LEU A 151 2.00 -2.32 -5.87
N THR A 152 1.85 -1.02 -5.57
CA THR A 152 0.92 -0.55 -4.52
C THR A 152 -0.30 0.17 -5.07
N LYS A 153 -1.46 -0.13 -4.46
CA LYS A 153 -2.77 0.52 -4.66
C LYS A 153 -3.20 0.60 -6.13
N VAL A 154 -3.15 -0.53 -6.83
CA VAL A 154 -3.71 -0.66 -8.17
C VAL A 154 -5.23 -0.86 -8.06
N ARG A 155 -6.01 -0.18 -8.88
CA ARG A 155 -7.47 -0.34 -8.88
C ARG A 155 -7.88 -1.49 -9.79
N ASP A 156 -8.79 -2.31 -9.29
CA ASP A 156 -9.48 -3.41 -9.99
C ASP A 156 -8.52 -4.39 -10.68
N PHE A 157 -7.35 -4.63 -10.08
CA PHE A 157 -6.31 -5.46 -10.67
C PHE A 157 -6.76 -6.92 -10.79
N ARG A 158 -6.77 -7.46 -12.01
CA ARG A 158 -7.08 -8.87 -12.26
C ARG A 158 -5.86 -9.74 -12.03
N CYS A 159 -5.90 -10.56 -10.98
CA CYS A 159 -4.86 -11.48 -10.58
C CYS A 159 -4.94 -12.78 -11.40
N THR A 160 -5.00 -12.72 -12.73
CA THR A 160 -4.96 -13.96 -13.52
C THR A 160 -3.57 -14.59 -13.42
N LYS A 161 -3.51 -15.93 -13.54
CA LYS A 161 -2.25 -16.66 -13.40
C LYS A 161 -1.18 -16.15 -14.37
N GLU A 162 -1.55 -15.88 -15.61
CA GLU A 162 -0.65 -15.39 -16.67
C GLU A 162 -0.05 -14.02 -16.32
N VAL A 163 -0.86 -13.14 -15.71
CA VAL A 163 -0.40 -11.83 -15.25
C VAL A 163 0.59 -11.95 -14.09
N LEU A 164 0.31 -12.83 -13.13
CA LEU A 164 1.18 -13.03 -11.97
C LEU A 164 2.50 -13.71 -12.35
N GLU A 165 2.51 -14.61 -13.34
CA GLU A 165 3.72 -15.25 -13.86
C GLU A 165 4.71 -14.25 -14.50
N ARG A 166 4.23 -13.10 -14.97
CA ARG A 166 5.09 -12.00 -15.45
C ARG A 166 5.80 -11.26 -14.33
N MET A 167 5.40 -11.42 -13.07
CA MET A 167 5.94 -10.71 -11.90
C MET A 167 6.48 -11.67 -10.84
N PRO A 168 7.41 -12.58 -11.18
CA PRO A 168 7.80 -13.69 -10.31
C PRO A 168 8.53 -13.27 -9.03
N ASN A 169 9.02 -12.02 -8.97
CA ASN A 169 9.78 -11.47 -7.85
C ASN A 169 9.00 -10.44 -7.03
N LEU A 170 7.67 -10.35 -7.20
CA LEU A 170 6.84 -9.41 -6.48
C LEU A 170 6.83 -9.72 -4.98
N LYS A 171 7.20 -8.72 -4.16
CA LYS A 171 7.28 -8.82 -2.69
C LYS A 171 6.19 -8.04 -1.98
N LYS A 172 5.70 -6.97 -2.60
CA LYS A 172 4.66 -6.11 -2.03
C LYS A 172 3.60 -5.86 -3.08
N PHE A 173 2.37 -6.23 -2.78
CA PHE A 173 1.22 -6.04 -3.66
C PHE A 173 0.10 -5.33 -2.91
N GLY A 174 -0.56 -4.39 -3.57
CA GLY A 174 -1.71 -3.71 -3.01
C GLY A 174 -2.73 -3.39 -4.08
N SER A 175 -3.99 -3.73 -3.83
CA SER A 175 -5.07 -3.47 -4.77
C SER A 175 -6.32 -2.94 -4.07
N ALA A 176 -7.03 -2.05 -4.76
CA ALA A 176 -8.33 -1.52 -4.35
C ALA A 176 -9.39 -2.00 -5.35
N PHE A 177 -10.45 -2.62 -4.85
CA PHE A 177 -11.52 -3.20 -5.65
C PHE A 177 -12.80 -2.42 -5.42
N SER A 178 -13.36 -1.90 -6.51
CA SER A 178 -14.61 -1.17 -6.45
C SER A 178 -15.76 -2.06 -6.90
N ARG A 179 -16.79 -2.14 -6.06
CA ARG A 179 -18.03 -2.80 -6.44
C ARG A 179 -18.77 -1.89 -7.42
N GLU A 180 -19.07 -2.39 -8.61
CA GLU A 180 -19.95 -1.64 -9.52
C GLU A 180 -21.35 -1.54 -8.88
N MET A 181 -21.81 -0.32 -8.59
CA MET A 181 -23.12 -0.05 -7.94
C MET A 181 -24.32 -0.74 -8.64
N ARG A 182 -24.17 -1.16 -9.89
CA ARG A 182 -25.24 -1.74 -10.71
C ARG A 182 -25.12 -3.26 -10.89
N SER A 183 -24.03 -3.88 -10.46
CA SER A 183 -23.86 -5.32 -10.53
C SER A 183 -24.37 -5.98 -9.25
N MET A 184 -25.14 -7.06 -9.39
CA MET A 184 -25.47 -7.95 -8.28
C MET A 184 -24.31 -8.90 -7.95
N GLU A 185 -23.42 -9.14 -8.91
CA GLU A 185 -22.30 -10.06 -8.78
C GLU A 185 -20.98 -9.30 -8.62
N TRP A 186 -20.16 -9.82 -7.72
CA TRP A 186 -18.79 -9.38 -7.53
C TRP A 186 -17.94 -9.71 -8.76
N PRO A 187 -17.19 -8.76 -9.34
CA PRO A 187 -16.28 -9.08 -10.42
C PRO A 187 -15.24 -10.11 -9.95
N ASP A 188 -14.98 -11.14 -10.78
CA ASP A 188 -13.90 -12.08 -10.50
C ASP A 188 -12.54 -11.40 -10.77
N HIS A 189 -11.90 -10.95 -9.68
CA HIS A 189 -10.54 -10.43 -9.71
C HIS A 189 -9.47 -11.52 -9.58
N SER A 190 -9.87 -12.80 -9.54
CA SER A 190 -9.02 -13.99 -9.49
C SER A 190 -8.04 -13.98 -8.31
N LEU A 191 -8.46 -13.47 -7.15
CA LEU A 191 -7.62 -13.35 -5.95
C LEU A 191 -7.13 -14.71 -5.42
N HIS A 192 -7.78 -15.81 -5.81
CA HIS A 192 -7.36 -17.18 -5.51
C HIS A 192 -6.03 -17.57 -6.20
N ASN A 193 -5.51 -16.76 -7.11
CA ASN A 193 -4.21 -16.97 -7.73
C ASN A 193 -3.06 -16.30 -6.95
N LEU A 194 -3.34 -15.51 -5.92
CA LEU A 194 -2.30 -14.86 -5.10
C LEU A 194 -1.33 -15.88 -4.48
N VAL A 195 -1.78 -17.11 -4.24
CA VAL A 195 -0.95 -18.25 -3.82
C VAL A 195 0.27 -18.51 -4.71
N HIS A 196 0.22 -18.11 -5.99
CA HIS A 196 1.33 -18.26 -6.95
C HIS A 196 2.44 -17.22 -6.77
N LEU A 197 2.21 -16.15 -5.99
CA LEU A 197 3.23 -15.14 -5.68
C LEU A 197 4.09 -15.60 -4.50
N HIS A 198 4.95 -16.58 -4.72
CA HIS A 198 5.74 -17.23 -3.66
C HIS A 198 6.71 -16.32 -2.90
N LYS A 199 7.00 -15.11 -3.41
CA LYS A 199 7.87 -14.11 -2.75
C LYS A 199 7.10 -12.95 -2.12
N LEU A 200 5.76 -13.00 -2.13
CA LEU A 200 4.92 -11.93 -1.60
C LEU A 200 4.99 -11.89 -0.07
N GLU A 201 5.59 -10.83 0.47
CA GLU A 201 5.79 -10.63 1.89
C GLU A 201 4.74 -9.67 2.49
N ALA A 202 4.19 -8.76 1.69
CA ALA A 202 3.16 -7.80 2.14
C ALA A 202 2.02 -7.63 1.14
N LEU A 203 0.79 -7.67 1.65
CA LEU A 203 -0.44 -7.57 0.88
C LEU A 203 -1.35 -6.49 1.47
N PHE A 204 -1.89 -5.64 0.59
CA PHE A 204 -2.94 -4.69 0.90
C PHE A 204 -4.16 -4.97 0.03
N ILE A 205 -5.33 -5.11 0.65
CA ILE A 205 -6.61 -5.22 -0.04
C ILE A 205 -7.55 -4.17 0.51
N GLN A 206 -8.01 -3.28 -0.35
CA GLN A 206 -9.17 -2.45 -0.12
C GLN A 206 -10.30 -3.00 -0.99
N CYS A 207 -11.45 -3.30 -0.39
CA CYS A 207 -12.55 -3.97 -1.08
C CYS A 207 -13.80 -3.71 -0.26
N GLU A 208 -14.95 -3.43 -0.82
CA GLU A 208 -16.21 -3.53 -0.05
C GLU A 208 -16.58 -5.04 0.04
N ASP A 209 -17.26 -5.55 1.06
CA ASP A 209 -17.82 -6.94 1.08
C ASP A 209 -16.95 -8.09 0.48
N LEU A 210 -15.70 -8.24 0.93
CA LEU A 210 -14.77 -9.26 0.44
C LEU A 210 -15.20 -10.68 0.83
N LEU A 211 -15.37 -11.56 -0.16
CA LEU A 211 -15.66 -12.99 0.07
C LEU A 211 -14.36 -13.78 0.29
N LEU A 212 -14.23 -14.42 1.45
CA LEU A 212 -13.02 -15.18 1.81
C LEU A 212 -12.77 -16.40 0.93
N GLU A 213 -13.81 -17.01 0.37
CA GLU A 213 -13.70 -18.15 -0.55
C GLU A 213 -12.86 -17.81 -1.79
N ASN A 214 -12.76 -16.52 -2.13
CA ASN A 214 -11.96 -16.03 -3.24
C ASN A 214 -10.50 -15.77 -2.87
N LEU A 215 -10.10 -15.95 -1.60
CA LEU A 215 -8.76 -15.63 -1.12
C LEU A 215 -7.96 -16.90 -0.84
N THR A 216 -6.80 -16.98 -1.47
CA THR A 216 -5.74 -17.89 -1.05
C THR A 216 -4.46 -17.08 -0.93
N PHE A 217 -3.72 -17.31 0.14
CA PHE A 217 -2.52 -16.53 0.41
C PHE A 217 -1.26 -17.37 0.20
N PRO A 218 -0.17 -16.78 -0.30
CA PRO A 218 1.12 -17.45 -0.31
C PRO A 218 1.67 -17.53 1.13
N THR A 219 2.34 -18.63 1.45
CA THR A 219 2.89 -18.88 2.80
C THR A 219 4.03 -17.93 3.17
N SER A 220 4.58 -17.18 2.22
CA SER A 220 5.60 -16.14 2.44
C SER A 220 5.02 -14.83 2.98
N LEU A 221 3.69 -14.69 3.05
CA LEU A 221 3.05 -13.47 3.51
C LEU A 221 3.30 -13.24 5.00
N LYS A 222 3.81 -12.05 5.32
CA LYS A 222 4.14 -11.61 6.69
C LYS A 222 3.33 -10.41 7.13
N ARG A 223 2.84 -9.60 6.20
CA ARG A 223 2.01 -8.43 6.48
C ARG A 223 0.74 -8.45 5.65
N LEU A 224 -0.38 -8.34 6.32
CA LEU A 224 -1.69 -8.19 5.70
C LEU A 224 -2.34 -6.90 6.19
N ARG A 225 -2.76 -6.06 5.25
CA ARG A 225 -3.62 -4.91 5.50
C ARG A 225 -4.94 -5.08 4.75
N LEU A 226 -6.03 -5.02 5.48
CA LEU A 226 -7.39 -5.05 4.95
C LEU A 226 -8.07 -3.71 5.24
N GLU A 227 -8.79 -3.18 4.27
CA GLU A 227 -9.48 -1.89 4.35
C GLU A 227 -10.88 -2.01 3.75
N HIS A 228 -11.92 -1.56 4.45
CA HIS A 228 -13.33 -1.58 4.01
C HIS A 228 -13.94 -2.95 3.66
N CYS A 229 -13.23 -4.05 3.96
CA CYS A 229 -13.56 -5.41 3.51
C CYS A 229 -14.87 -5.98 4.05
N ASN A 230 -15.45 -5.43 5.13
CA ASN A 230 -16.73 -5.88 5.70
C ASN A 230 -16.80 -7.39 5.94
N ILE A 231 -15.68 -8.02 6.31
CA ILE A 231 -15.62 -9.46 6.58
C ILE A 231 -16.27 -9.72 7.95
N PRO A 232 -17.19 -10.67 8.11
CA PRO A 232 -17.74 -10.98 9.43
C PRO A 232 -16.62 -11.36 10.43
N TRP A 233 -16.66 -10.82 11.65
CA TRP A 233 -15.67 -11.13 12.70
C TRP A 233 -15.55 -12.63 13.02
N GLU A 234 -16.63 -13.39 12.88
CA GLU A 234 -16.65 -14.87 12.97
C GLU A 234 -15.66 -15.55 12.02
N ASN A 235 -15.30 -14.90 10.90
CA ASN A 235 -14.40 -15.45 9.92
C ASN A 235 -12.92 -15.07 10.12
N MET A 236 -12.58 -14.32 11.17
CA MET A 236 -11.21 -13.90 11.45
C MET A 236 -10.26 -15.11 11.57
N MET A 237 -10.74 -16.20 12.18
CA MET A 237 -9.91 -17.39 12.36
C MET A 237 -9.64 -18.14 11.07
N THR A 238 -10.56 -18.08 10.11
CA THR A 238 -10.30 -18.57 8.75
C THR A 238 -9.09 -17.84 8.15
N ILE A 239 -9.01 -16.51 8.31
CA ILE A 239 -7.84 -15.73 7.87
C ILE A 239 -6.57 -16.14 8.62
N GLY A 240 -6.64 -16.28 9.95
CA GLY A 240 -5.50 -16.71 10.76
C GLY A 240 -4.94 -18.07 10.32
N SER A 241 -5.83 -19.04 10.07
CA SER A 241 -5.44 -20.39 9.61
C SER A 241 -4.74 -20.41 8.24
N LEU A 242 -5.10 -19.47 7.35
CA LEU A 242 -4.50 -19.34 6.02
C LEU A 242 -3.12 -18.66 6.06
N LEU A 243 -2.76 -18.05 7.19
CA LEU A 243 -1.61 -17.15 7.32
C LEU A 243 -0.69 -17.53 8.51
N PRO A 244 -0.09 -18.73 8.51
CA PRO A 244 0.72 -19.21 9.63
C PRO A 244 2.00 -18.39 9.90
N ASN A 245 2.43 -17.59 8.92
CA ASN A 245 3.64 -16.76 9.00
C ASN A 245 3.36 -15.26 9.18
N LEU A 246 2.11 -14.88 9.47
CA LEU A 246 1.73 -13.49 9.61
C LEU A 246 2.38 -12.86 10.85
N GLU A 247 3.10 -11.76 10.64
CA GLU A 247 3.75 -10.98 11.68
C GLU A 247 3.00 -9.65 11.93
N VAL A 248 2.31 -9.12 10.92
CA VAL A 248 1.60 -7.83 11.00
C VAL A 248 0.21 -7.95 10.39
N LEU A 249 -0.82 -7.63 11.18
CA LEU A 249 -2.21 -7.55 10.76
C LEU A 249 -2.76 -6.14 10.99
N GLU A 250 -3.24 -5.52 9.93
CA GLU A 250 -3.74 -4.15 9.91
C GLU A 250 -5.18 -4.14 9.38
N LEU A 251 -6.12 -3.75 10.23
CA LEU A 251 -7.56 -3.70 9.95
C LEU A 251 -8.02 -2.24 9.96
N PHE A 252 -8.41 -1.72 8.80
CA PHE A 252 -8.71 -0.30 8.62
C PHE A 252 -10.16 -0.11 8.15
N HIS A 253 -10.84 0.89 8.70
CA HIS A 253 -12.13 1.38 8.24
C HIS A 253 -13.14 0.25 7.93
N ASP A 254 -13.63 -0.43 8.96
CA ASP A 254 -14.57 -1.56 8.83
C ASP A 254 -14.06 -2.71 7.94
N ALA A 255 -12.76 -3.01 8.01
CA ALA A 255 -12.19 -4.23 7.42
C ALA A 255 -12.95 -5.50 7.84
N PHE A 256 -13.44 -5.50 9.08
CA PHE A 256 -14.35 -6.50 9.61
C PHE A 256 -15.65 -5.85 10.10
N LYS A 257 -16.75 -6.59 10.00
CA LYS A 257 -18.09 -6.19 10.41
C LYS A 257 -18.66 -7.12 11.48
N GLY A 258 -19.62 -6.59 12.22
CA GLY A 258 -20.29 -7.24 13.32
C GLY A 258 -19.86 -6.67 14.67
N PRO A 259 -20.73 -6.80 15.69
CA PRO A 259 -20.52 -6.19 16.99
C PRO A 259 -19.51 -6.94 17.86
N GLU A 260 -19.22 -8.19 17.55
CA GLU A 260 -18.49 -9.09 18.44
C GLU A 260 -17.43 -9.88 17.69
N TRP A 261 -16.22 -9.87 18.23
CA TRP A 261 -15.12 -10.74 17.87
C TRP A 261 -14.93 -11.76 19.00
N ASN A 262 -15.55 -12.93 18.84
CA ASN A 262 -15.42 -14.03 19.78
C ASN A 262 -14.46 -15.10 19.23
N GLN A 263 -13.31 -15.23 19.87
CA GLN A 263 -12.28 -16.18 19.48
C GLN A 263 -12.50 -17.48 20.24
N VAL A 264 -12.93 -18.54 19.54
CA VAL A 264 -13.26 -19.83 20.15
C VAL A 264 -12.15 -20.86 19.93
N GLU A 265 -11.50 -20.86 18.76
CA GLU A 265 -10.46 -21.82 18.40
C GLU A 265 -9.44 -21.21 17.43
N GLY A 266 -8.17 -21.63 17.54
CA GLY A 266 -7.05 -21.28 16.66
C GLY A 266 -6.24 -20.07 17.13
N GLU A 267 -5.04 -19.88 16.58
CA GLU A 267 -4.08 -18.89 17.06
C GLU A 267 -3.40 -18.12 15.92
N PHE A 268 -3.00 -16.88 16.21
CA PHE A 268 -2.08 -16.10 15.39
C PHE A 268 -0.65 -16.27 15.94
N SER A 269 -0.05 -17.44 15.74
CA SER A 269 1.18 -17.85 16.45
C SER A 269 2.36 -16.90 16.30
N ARG A 270 2.46 -16.19 15.17
CA ARG A 270 3.59 -15.31 14.83
C ARG A 270 3.22 -13.83 14.78
N LEU A 271 1.97 -13.47 15.08
CA LEU A 271 1.52 -12.10 14.97
C LEU A 271 2.16 -11.25 16.05
N LYS A 272 2.89 -10.23 15.63
CA LYS A 272 3.61 -9.29 16.49
C LYS A 272 2.89 -7.95 16.60
N VAL A 273 2.22 -7.53 15.53
CA VAL A 273 1.55 -6.23 15.49
C VAL A 273 0.11 -6.41 15.04
N LEU A 274 -0.83 -6.02 15.89
CA LEU A 274 -2.24 -5.93 15.57
C LEU A 274 -2.66 -4.45 15.58
N THR A 275 -3.13 -3.96 14.44
CA THR A 275 -3.70 -2.61 14.32
C THR A 275 -5.16 -2.71 13.94
N ILE A 276 -6.02 -2.03 14.69
CA ILE A 276 -7.44 -1.86 14.37
C ILE A 276 -7.73 -0.38 14.37
N LEU A 277 -8.17 0.13 13.23
CA LEU A 277 -8.50 1.53 13.01
C LEU A 277 -9.94 1.65 12.54
N GLU A 278 -10.72 2.46 13.25
CA GLU A 278 -12.13 2.79 12.97
C GLU A 278 -12.96 1.55 12.64
N SER A 279 -13.48 0.91 13.68
CA SER A 279 -14.30 -0.30 13.57
C SER A 279 -15.54 -0.18 14.45
N GLU A 280 -16.66 -0.75 13.97
CA GLU A 280 -17.89 -0.93 14.74
C GLU A 280 -17.84 -2.00 15.85
N LEU A 281 -16.67 -2.62 16.07
CA LEU A 281 -16.48 -3.66 17.09
C LEU A 281 -16.84 -3.15 18.49
N MET A 282 -17.78 -3.84 19.15
CA MET A 282 -18.24 -3.52 20.50
C MET A 282 -17.64 -4.46 21.56
N TRP A 283 -17.52 -5.75 21.24
CA TRP A 283 -17.09 -6.79 22.16
C TRP A 283 -15.93 -7.56 21.57
N TRP A 284 -14.78 -7.49 22.23
CA TRP A 284 -13.63 -8.32 21.87
C TRP A 284 -13.45 -9.37 22.96
N ARG A 285 -13.65 -10.64 22.61
CA ARG A 285 -13.41 -11.79 23.48
C ARG A 285 -12.23 -12.59 22.93
N ALA A 286 -11.17 -12.64 23.72
CA ALA A 286 -9.95 -13.39 23.42
C ALA A 286 -9.46 -14.10 24.67
N GLU A 287 -8.65 -15.13 24.46
CA GLU A 287 -7.79 -15.75 25.45
C GLU A 287 -6.33 -15.42 25.09
N ASP A 288 -5.43 -15.54 26.05
CA ASP A 288 -3.99 -15.32 25.88
C ASP A 288 -3.38 -16.22 24.80
N ILE A 289 -3.91 -17.44 24.67
CA ILE A 289 -3.50 -18.44 23.67
C ILE A 289 -3.69 -17.98 22.21
N HIS A 290 -4.56 -17.01 21.94
CA HIS A 290 -4.84 -16.60 20.56
C HIS A 290 -3.74 -15.71 19.96
N PHE A 291 -2.92 -15.07 20.79
CA PHE A 291 -1.90 -14.09 20.37
C PHE A 291 -0.55 -14.28 21.10
N PRO A 292 0.06 -15.47 21.07
CA PRO A 292 1.18 -15.82 21.94
C PRO A 292 2.47 -15.02 21.66
N SER A 293 2.58 -14.37 20.49
CA SER A 293 3.75 -13.59 20.07
C SER A 293 3.47 -12.09 19.91
N LEU A 294 2.33 -11.59 20.39
CA LEU A 294 1.94 -10.20 20.19
C LEU A 294 2.90 -9.27 20.93
N GLU A 295 3.48 -8.31 20.20
CA GLU A 295 4.41 -7.32 20.72
C GLU A 295 3.74 -5.95 20.85
N HIS A 296 2.84 -5.60 19.93
CA HIS A 296 2.18 -4.29 19.87
C HIS A 296 0.70 -4.39 19.52
N LEU A 297 -0.14 -3.77 20.34
CA LEU A 297 -1.56 -3.56 20.08
C LEU A 297 -1.82 -2.08 19.80
N ILE A 298 -2.40 -1.77 18.64
CA ILE A 298 -2.70 -0.39 18.22
C ILE A 298 -4.19 -0.29 17.91
N LEU A 299 -4.92 0.48 18.71
CA LEU A 299 -6.34 0.75 18.54
C LEU A 299 -6.56 2.25 18.30
N THR A 300 -7.17 2.59 17.17
CA THR A 300 -7.43 3.98 16.79
C THR A 300 -8.90 4.16 16.42
N GLY A 301 -9.57 5.15 16.99
CA GLY A 301 -10.97 5.45 16.65
C GLY A 301 -11.97 4.38 17.09
N MET A 302 -11.68 3.63 18.17
CA MET A 302 -12.57 2.60 18.72
C MET A 302 -13.65 3.25 19.59
N ALA A 303 -14.66 3.85 18.96
CA ALA A 303 -15.72 4.57 19.67
C ALA A 303 -16.64 3.61 20.45
N GLU A 304 -16.97 2.45 19.86
CA GLU A 304 -17.99 1.54 20.37
C GLU A 304 -17.46 0.41 21.25
N LEU A 305 -16.16 0.10 21.17
CA LEU A 305 -15.52 -0.98 21.91
C LEU A 305 -15.66 -0.77 23.42
N LYS A 306 -16.29 -1.74 24.09
CA LYS A 306 -16.59 -1.68 25.53
C LYS A 306 -15.44 -2.18 26.39
N GLU A 307 -14.75 -3.22 25.93
CA GLU A 307 -13.67 -3.85 26.68
C GLU A 307 -12.55 -4.37 25.77
N ILE A 308 -11.34 -4.36 26.31
CA ILE A 308 -10.19 -5.12 25.80
C ILE A 308 -10.09 -6.38 26.68
N PRO A 309 -9.90 -7.59 26.10
CA PRO A 309 -9.66 -8.79 26.89
C PRO A 309 -8.49 -8.57 27.87
N LEU A 310 -8.74 -8.72 29.18
CA LEU A 310 -7.72 -8.50 30.21
C LEU A 310 -6.51 -9.44 30.04
N CYS A 311 -6.74 -10.65 29.55
CA CYS A 311 -5.72 -11.65 29.23
C CYS A 311 -4.67 -11.17 28.22
N ILE A 312 -4.93 -10.10 27.46
CA ILE A 312 -3.93 -9.48 26.60
C ILE A 312 -2.76 -8.94 27.44
N GLY A 313 -3.03 -8.47 28.66
CA GLY A 313 -2.00 -8.04 29.60
C GLY A 313 -1.03 -9.16 29.98
N ASP A 314 -1.51 -10.40 30.00
CA ASP A 314 -0.73 -11.57 30.41
C ASP A 314 0.18 -12.11 29.29
N ILE A 315 0.08 -11.57 28.08
CA ILE A 315 0.92 -11.98 26.94
C ILE A 315 2.38 -11.56 27.23
N PRO A 316 3.32 -12.51 27.40
CA PRO A 316 4.68 -12.18 27.87
C PRO A 316 5.48 -11.33 26.89
N THR A 317 5.14 -11.38 25.60
CA THR A 317 5.81 -10.63 24.54
C THR A 317 5.25 -9.22 24.36
N LEU A 318 4.16 -8.86 25.05
CA LEU A 318 3.50 -7.59 24.82
C LEU A 318 4.34 -6.44 25.38
N HIS A 319 4.80 -5.56 24.49
CA HIS A 319 5.63 -4.41 24.84
C HIS A 319 4.81 -3.13 24.93
N SER A 320 3.78 -2.97 24.09
CA SER A 320 2.98 -1.76 24.13
C SER A 320 1.53 -1.89 23.68
N ILE A 321 0.69 -1.05 24.29
CA ILE A 321 -0.70 -0.79 23.91
C ILE A 321 -0.80 0.70 23.53
N HIS A 322 -1.31 0.96 22.33
CA HIS A 322 -1.52 2.31 21.82
C HIS A 322 -3.01 2.55 21.60
N LEU A 323 -3.57 3.52 22.30
CA LEU A 323 -4.96 3.95 22.16
C LEU A 323 -4.99 5.39 21.62
N LYS A 324 -5.67 5.61 20.50
CA LYS A 324 -5.85 6.94 19.93
C LYS A 324 -7.31 7.18 19.60
N HIS A 325 -7.87 8.33 20.00
CA HIS A 325 -9.28 8.67 19.75
C HIS A 325 -10.28 7.57 20.18
N CYS A 326 -10.00 6.86 21.27
CA CYS A 326 -10.88 5.85 21.85
C CYS A 326 -11.77 6.44 22.95
N ASN A 327 -12.82 5.71 23.37
CA ASN A 327 -13.65 6.16 24.49
C ASN A 327 -12.91 6.05 25.84
N ALA A 328 -13.35 6.84 26.83
CA ALA A 328 -12.72 6.90 28.15
C ALA A 328 -12.77 5.56 28.91
N SER A 329 -13.84 4.78 28.75
CA SER A 329 -13.98 3.47 29.40
C SER A 329 -12.86 2.51 28.96
N LEU A 330 -12.57 2.49 27.66
CA LEU A 330 -11.49 1.68 27.09
C LEU A 330 -10.12 2.11 27.61
N MET A 331 -9.90 3.43 27.76
CA MET A 331 -8.66 3.98 28.30
C MET A 331 -8.45 3.56 29.76
N GLU A 332 -9.49 3.59 30.60
CA GLU A 332 -9.39 3.16 32.00
C GLU A 332 -9.10 1.65 32.12
N LEU A 333 -9.73 0.81 31.29
CA LEU A 333 -9.42 -0.63 31.26
C LEU A 333 -7.97 -0.90 30.84
N ALA A 334 -7.45 -0.16 29.86
CA ALA A 334 -6.05 -0.31 29.46
C ALA A 334 -5.07 0.17 30.54
N LYS A 335 -5.42 1.19 31.33
CA LYS A 335 -4.64 1.59 32.51
C LYS A 335 -4.62 0.47 33.54
N GLN A 336 -5.77 -0.14 33.85
CA GLN A 336 -5.86 -1.28 34.77
C GLN A 336 -4.95 -2.43 34.36
N ILE A 337 -4.93 -2.80 33.08
CA ILE A 337 -4.02 -3.84 32.55
C ILE A 337 -2.55 -3.51 32.86
N VAL A 338 -2.12 -2.27 32.61
CA VAL A 338 -0.72 -1.87 32.85
C VAL A 338 -0.39 -1.74 34.34
N GLU A 339 -1.32 -1.26 35.15
CA GLU A 339 -1.18 -1.20 36.62
C GLU A 339 -1.06 -2.60 37.23
N GLU A 340 -1.94 -3.54 36.84
CA GLU A 340 -1.88 -4.94 37.29
C GLU A 340 -0.56 -5.62 36.88
N GLN A 341 -0.11 -5.40 35.64
CA GLN A 341 1.18 -5.94 35.17
C GLN A 341 2.36 -5.35 35.95
N HIS A 342 2.33 -4.05 36.24
CA HIS A 342 3.36 -3.41 37.06
C HIS A 342 3.38 -3.95 38.50
N ASP A 343 2.21 -4.13 39.14
CA ASP A 343 2.11 -4.72 40.48
C ASP A 343 2.61 -6.18 40.51
N ASN A 344 2.47 -6.90 39.39
CA ASN A 344 3.03 -8.22 39.18
C ASN A 344 4.53 -8.22 38.81
N GLY A 345 5.18 -7.06 38.77
CA GLY A 345 6.62 -6.90 38.50
C GLY A 345 7.00 -6.75 37.02
N ASN A 346 6.02 -6.64 36.12
CA ASN A 346 6.23 -6.36 34.70
C ASN A 346 6.21 -4.84 34.44
N GLU A 347 7.35 -4.19 34.66
CA GLU A 347 7.54 -2.75 34.36
C GLU A 347 7.80 -2.46 32.86
N GLY A 348 7.89 -3.50 32.04
CA GLY A 348 8.23 -3.40 30.62
C GLY A 348 7.08 -2.96 29.71
N LEU A 349 5.84 -3.27 30.10
CA LEU A 349 4.64 -2.96 29.33
C LEU A 349 4.35 -1.45 29.34
N GLN A 350 4.15 -0.87 28.15
CA GLN A 350 3.92 0.56 27.98
C GLN A 350 2.53 0.86 27.41
N LEU A 351 1.84 1.82 28.01
CA LEU A 351 0.58 2.37 27.49
C LEU A 351 0.81 3.76 26.89
N TYR A 352 0.29 3.97 25.69
CA TYR A 352 0.26 5.26 25.01
C TYR A 352 -1.19 5.66 24.75
N ILE A 353 -1.60 6.84 25.22
CA ILE A 353 -2.94 7.40 25.02
C ILE A 353 -2.78 8.70 24.23
N ASN A 354 -3.40 8.78 23.05
CA ASN A 354 -3.32 9.95 22.17
C ASN A 354 -1.88 10.45 21.93
N GLU A 355 -0.96 9.50 21.71
CA GLU A 355 0.47 9.74 21.47
C GLU A 355 1.29 10.15 22.72
N GLU A 356 0.65 10.25 23.89
CA GLU A 356 1.31 10.51 25.17
C GLU A 356 1.51 9.21 25.96
N ARG A 357 2.68 9.04 26.58
CA ARG A 357 2.96 7.88 27.43
C ARG A 357 2.23 8.03 28.76
N TYR A 358 1.44 7.03 29.12
CA TYR A 358 0.83 6.95 30.45
C TYR A 358 1.88 6.57 31.49
N HIS A 359 1.88 7.27 32.61
CA HIS A 359 2.72 6.99 33.77
C HIS A 359 1.83 6.54 34.93
N ILE A 360 2.12 5.37 35.50
CA ILE A 360 1.37 4.84 36.64
C ILE A 360 1.41 5.87 37.79
N GLY A 361 0.25 6.16 38.37
CA GLY A 361 0.08 7.18 39.42
C GLY A 361 -0.06 8.63 38.92
N SER A 362 -0.10 8.86 37.59
CA SER A 362 -0.53 10.14 37.03
C SER A 362 -2.07 10.20 36.93
N SER A 363 -2.66 11.19 37.60
CA SER A 363 -4.12 11.42 37.67
C SER A 363 -4.65 12.26 36.52
#